data_AF-A0A975KQB8-F1
#
_entry.id   AF-A0A975KQB8-F1
#
_cell.length_a   1.000
_cell.length_b   1.000
_cell.length_c   1.000
_cell.angle_alpha   90.00
_cell.angle_beta   90.00
_cell.angle_gamma   90.00
#
_symmetry.space_group_name_H-M   'P 1'
#
loop_
_entity.id
_entity.type
_entity.pdbx_description
1 polymer ?
#
loop_
_entity_poly.entity_id
_entity_poly.type
_entity_poly.pdbx_seq_one_letter_code
_entity_poly.pdbx_strand_id
1 'polypeptide(L)' 'MARNNPRPNDPADYEERVRKTIGNMEAAEEAMKFAEGKELQSIKEKNARREESITGTNNEINKS' A
#
# COMPACT_ATOMS: atom_id res chain seq x y z
N MET A 1 -12.40 27.73 7.19
CA MET A 1 -11.37 26.66 7.25
C MET A 1 -11.81 25.56 6.29
N ALA A 2 -11.16 25.44 5.13
CA ALA A 2 -11.45 24.34 4.21
C ALA A 2 -10.98 23.05 4.87
N ARG A 3 -11.92 22.15 5.18
CA ARG A 3 -11.59 20.78 5.59
C ARG A 3 -11.02 20.11 4.35
N ASN A 4 -9.69 19.99 4.26
CA ASN A 4 -9.03 19.07 3.32
C ASN A 4 -9.44 17.66 3.75
N ASN A 5 -10.62 17.24 3.30
CA ASN A 5 -11.05 15.87 3.43
C ASN A 5 -10.59 15.20 2.14
N PRO A 6 -9.45 14.49 2.15
CA PRO A 6 -8.95 13.80 0.97
C PRO A 6 -10.08 12.94 0.41
N ARG A 7 -10.47 13.18 -0.84
CA ARG A 7 -11.55 12.40 -1.47
C ARG A 7 -10.96 11.04 -1.82
N PRO A 8 -11.72 9.94 -1.73
CA PRO A 8 -11.20 8.59 -1.95
C PRO A 8 -10.42 8.41 -3.27
N ASN A 9 -10.73 9.24 -4.28
CA ASN A 9 -10.15 9.21 -5.61
C ASN A 9 -9.55 10.57 -6.04
N ASP A 10 -9.12 11.42 -5.12
CA ASP A 10 -8.37 12.62 -5.50
C ASP A 10 -6.97 12.20 -6.00
N PRO A 11 -6.55 12.59 -7.21
CA PRO A 11 -5.21 12.29 -7.70
C PRO A 11 -4.10 12.93 -6.84
N ALA A 12 -4.37 14.00 -6.09
CA ALA A 12 -3.40 14.57 -5.14
C ALA A 12 -3.12 13.63 -3.94
N ASP A 13 -4.11 12.84 -3.54
CA ASP A 13 -3.99 11.86 -2.44
C ASP A 13 -3.38 10.53 -2.90
N TYR A 14 -3.20 10.35 -4.22
CA TYR A 14 -2.66 9.13 -4.80
C TYR A 14 -1.23 8.87 -4.38
N GLU A 15 -0.34 9.86 -4.56
CA GLU A 15 1.07 9.69 -4.19
C GLU A 15 1.23 9.43 -2.69
N GLU A 16 0.44 10.09 -1.86
CA GLU A 16 0.44 9.88 -0.40
C GLU A 16 -0.01 8.46 -0.05
N ARG A 17 -1.07 7.97 -0.71
CA ARG A 17 -1.54 6.58 -0.54
C ARG A 17 -0.50 5.56 -0.99
N VAL A 18 0.19 5.77 -2.12
CA VAL A 18 1.26 4.89 -2.60
C VAL A 18 2.42 4.89 -1.61
N ARG A 19 2.89 6.07 -1.17
CA ARG A 19 3.96 6.20 -0.17
C ARG A 19 3.59 5.48 1.14
N LYS A 20 2.36 5.66 1.64
CA LYS A 20 1.85 4.93 2.83
C LYS A 20 1.80 3.42 2.60
N THR A 21 1.40 2.97 1.42
CA THR A 21 1.31 1.54 1.10
C THR A 21 2.69 0.90 1.05
N ILE A 22 3.68 1.58 0.46
CA ILE A 22 5.10 1.16 0.44
C ILE A 22 5.64 1.10 1.87
N GLY A 23 5.46 2.14 2.68
CA GLY A 23 5.93 2.13 4.08
C GLY A 23 5.29 1.02 4.92
N ASN A 24 4.01 0.68 4.67
CA ASN A 24 3.36 -0.46 5.31
C ASN A 24 3.96 -1.81 4.86
N MET A 25 4.44 -1.92 3.62
CA MET A 25 5.13 -3.11 3.14
C MET A 25 6.51 -3.26 3.78
N GLU A 26 7.30 -2.19 3.83
CA GLU A 26 8.62 -2.17 4.47
C GLU A 26 8.53 -2.52 5.97
N ALA A 27 7.58 -1.92 6.69
CA ALA A 27 7.34 -2.26 8.10
C ALA A 27 6.92 -3.73 8.29
N ALA A 28 6.13 -4.26 7.36
CA ALA A 28 5.74 -5.66 7.35
C ALA A 28 6.93 -6.60 7.03
N GLU A 29 7.84 -6.20 6.15
CA GLU A 29 9.09 -6.93 5.88
C GLU A 29 10.01 -6.98 7.10
N GLU A 30 10.14 -5.87 7.82
CA GLU A 30 10.85 -5.86 9.11
C GLU A 30 10.20 -6.80 10.13
N ALA A 31 8.86 -6.82 10.19
CA ALA A 31 8.14 -7.76 11.06
C ALA A 31 8.35 -9.23 10.66
N MET A 32 8.55 -9.53 9.37
CA MET A 32 8.85 -10.90 8.91
C MET A 32 10.14 -11.47 9.50
N LYS A 33 11.10 -10.62 9.89
CA LYS A 33 12.36 -11.08 10.52
C LYS A 33 12.13 -11.77 11.87
N PHE A 34 11.02 -11.47 12.53
CA PHE A 34 10.66 -12.00 13.84
C PHE A 34 9.45 -12.93 13.79
N ALA A 35 8.77 -13.02 12.64
CA ALA A 35 7.58 -13.84 12.46
C ALA A 35 7.92 -15.23 11.90
N GLU A 36 7.13 -16.23 12.27
CA GLU A 36 7.31 -17.61 11.82
C GLU A 36 5.98 -18.31 11.51
N GLY A 37 6.07 -19.44 10.82
CA GLY A 37 4.92 -20.27 10.47
C GLY A 37 3.78 -19.49 9.78
N LYS A 38 2.58 -19.56 10.36
CA LYS A 38 1.37 -18.94 9.80
C LYS A 38 1.42 -17.41 9.78
N GLU A 39 2.10 -16.80 10.76
CA GLU A 39 2.22 -15.35 10.83
C GLU A 39 3.07 -14.82 9.68
N LEU A 40 4.23 -15.43 9.45
CA LEU A 40 5.10 -15.12 8.32
C LEU A 40 4.36 -15.26 6.98
N GLN A 41 3.59 -16.33 6.80
CA GLN A 41 2.81 -16.54 5.57
C GLN A 41 1.73 -15.46 5.39
N SER A 42 1.00 -15.10 6.44
CA SER A 42 0.00 -14.03 6.40
C SER A 42 0.62 -12.68 6.07
N ILE A 43 1.82 -12.38 6.59
CA ILE A 43 2.53 -11.14 6.26
C ILE A 43 2.91 -11.11 4.78
N LYS A 44 3.46 -12.21 4.24
CA LYS A 44 3.79 -12.35 2.81
C LYS A 44 2.58 -12.16 1.91
N GLU A 45 1.47 -12.83 2.21
CA GLU A 45 0.23 -12.71 1.44
C GLU A 45 -0.34 -11.28 1.47
N LYS A 46 -0.26 -10.59 2.62
CA LYS A 46 -0.68 -9.20 2.73
C LYS A 46 0.21 -8.26 1.92
N ASN A 47 1.53 -8.49 1.89
CA ASN A 47 2.45 -7.68 1.07
C ASN A 47 2.25 -7.92 -0.42
N ALA A 48 2.06 -9.17 -0.86
CA ALA A 48 1.75 -9.48 -2.26
C ALA A 48 0.49 -8.74 -2.75
N ARG A 49 -0.59 -8.71 -1.96
CA ARG A 49 -1.80 -7.94 -2.31
C ARG A 49 -1.56 -6.43 -2.37
N ARG A 50 -0.61 -5.89 -1.58
CA ARG A 50 -0.26 -4.45 -1.63
C ARG A 50 0.51 -4.12 -2.91
N GLU A 51 1.40 -5.00 -3.35
CA GLU A 51 2.09 -4.87 -4.65
C GLU A 51 1.11 -4.87 -5.82
N GLU A 52 0.15 -5.80 -5.81
CA GLU A 52 -0.92 -5.85 -6.81
C GLU A 52 -1.75 -4.55 -6.81
N SER A 53 -2.05 -4.00 -5.63
CA SER A 53 -2.77 -2.72 -5.51
C SER A 53 -1.96 -1.55 -6.07
N ILE A 54 -0.65 -1.47 -5.80
CA ILE A 54 0.22 -0.41 -6.32
C ILE A 54 0.36 -0.52 -7.85
N THR A 55 0.60 -1.73 -8.37
CA THR A 55 0.74 -1.98 -9.81
C THR A 55 -0.57 -1.75 -10.56
N GLY A 56 -1.70 -2.19 -10.00
CA GLY A 56 -3.04 -1.92 -10.51
C GLY A 56 -3.34 -0.43 -10.58
N THR A 57 -3.04 0.31 -9.51
CA THR A 57 -3.32 1.76 -9.49
C THR A 57 -2.39 2.56 -10.43
N ASN A 58 -1.13 2.14 -10.62
CA ASN A 58 -0.22 2.73 -11.60
C ASN A 58 -0.69 2.51 -13.06
N ASN A 59 -1.35 1.38 -13.34
CA ASN A 59 -1.93 1.10 -14.65
C ASN A 59 -3.18 1.94 -14.95
N GLU A 60 -3.96 2.32 -13.93
CA GLU A 60 -5.12 3.20 -14.10
C GLU A 60 -4.69 4.64 -14.45
N ILE A 61 -3.58 5.12 -13.87
CA ILE A 61 -3.08 6.48 -14.10
C ILE A 61 -2.41 6.64 -15.46
N ASN A 62 -1.67 5.63 -15.93
CA ASN A 62 -1.06 5.67 -17.27
C ASN A 62 -2.07 5.53 -18.42
N LYS A 63 -3.33 5.17 -18.13
CA LYS A 63 -4.40 5.03 -19.13
C LYS A 63 -5.35 6.24 -19.18
N SER A 64 -5.15 7.25 -18.33
CA SER A 64 -6.04 8.41 -18.23
C SER A 64 -5.54 9.65 -18.95
#